data_AF-A0A5N7ZCK3-F1
#
_entry.id   AF-A0A5N7ZCK3-F1
#
_cell.length_a   1.000
_cell.length_b   1.000
_cell.length_c   1.000
_cell.angle_alpha   90.00
_cell.angle_beta   90.00
_cell.angle_gamma   90.00
#
_symmetry.space_group_name_H-M   'P 1'
#
loop_
_entity.id
_entity.type
_entity.pdbx_description
1 polymer ?
#
loop_
_entity_poly.entity_id
_entity_poly.type
_entity_poly.pdbx_seq_one_letter_code
_entity_poly.pdbx_strand_id
1 'polypeptide(L)'
;MNKIFVIIITAVCGSIPVSGQTVNSGQLKVLPETKFSSVADFKNTNTASLENNGTFFVHANFHNDGIVEYDPTQEGVTRFVGQRQQNISGAVVSKLNHTLFNNHSEQPALLLTGEISIGGNSDFEYGIIKVEENGSFIFEENATHNNADMNSHVEGFVERHGKNEFNFP
;
A
#
# COMPACT_ATOMS: atom_id res chain seq x y z
N MET A 1 49.78 -1.56 -50.17
CA MET A 1 48.65 -2.46 -49.83
C MET A 1 47.92 -1.84 -48.64
N ASN A 2 46.80 -1.15 -48.88
CA ASN A 2 46.02 -0.53 -47.80
C ASN A 2 45.08 -1.57 -47.19
N LYS A 3 45.29 -1.90 -45.92
CA LYS A 3 44.39 -2.76 -45.15
C LYS A 3 43.23 -1.90 -44.65
N ILE A 4 42.04 -2.11 -45.20
CA ILE A 4 40.81 -1.49 -44.69
C ILE A 4 40.40 -2.24 -43.43
N PHE A 5 40.38 -1.54 -42.30
CA PHE A 5 39.80 -2.03 -41.05
C PHE A 5 38.30 -1.71 -41.04
N VAL A 6 37.46 -2.74 -41.00
CA VAL A 6 36.01 -2.61 -40.79
C VAL A 6 35.74 -2.68 -39.30
N ILE A 7 35.23 -1.60 -38.73
CA ILE A 7 34.74 -1.57 -37.34
C ILE A 7 33.24 -1.89 -37.38
N ILE A 8 32.86 -3.06 -36.89
CA ILE A 8 31.45 -3.42 -36.68
C ILE A 8 31.05 -2.83 -35.32
N ILE A 9 30.23 -1.78 -35.33
CA ILE A 9 29.61 -1.22 -34.14
C ILE A 9 28.30 -1.99 -33.90
N THR A 10 28.33 -2.95 -32.99
CA THR A 10 27.13 -3.66 -32.55
C THR A 10 26.37 -2.78 -31.57
N ALA A 11 25.25 -2.19 -32.01
CA ALA A 11 24.34 -1.48 -31.12
C ALA A 11 23.60 -2.50 -30.23
N VAL A 12 24.09 -2.66 -28.99
CA VAL A 12 23.38 -3.44 -27.96
C VAL A 12 22.23 -2.57 -27.45
N CYS A 13 21.03 -2.80 -27.99
CA CYS A 13 19.80 -2.24 -27.46
C CYS A 13 19.45 -3.01 -26.17
N GLY A 14 20.02 -2.59 -25.05
CA GLY A 14 19.68 -3.15 -23.75
C GLY A 14 18.21 -2.83 -23.43
N SER A 15 17.37 -3.87 -23.40
CA SER A 15 16.02 -3.76 -22.86
C SER A 15 16.11 -3.44 -21.37
N ILE A 16 15.83 -2.20 -20.99
CA ILE A 16 15.64 -1.83 -19.59
C ILE A 16 14.39 -2.61 -19.12
N PRO A 17 14.47 -3.45 -18.09
CA PRO A 17 13.28 -4.10 -17.55
C PRO A 17 12.34 -3.02 -17.02
N VAL A 18 11.23 -2.81 -17.72
CA VAL A 18 10.14 -1.97 -17.23
C VAL A 18 9.32 -2.85 -16.29
N SER A 19 9.45 -2.63 -14.99
CA SER A 19 8.47 -3.15 -14.03
C SER A 19 7.14 -2.44 -14.28
N GLY A 20 6.04 -3.20 -14.34
CA GLY A 20 4.71 -2.60 -14.44
C GLY A 20 4.42 -1.68 -13.24
N GLN A 21 3.61 -0.65 -13.46
CA GLN A 21 3.07 0.19 -12.39
C GLN A 21 1.67 0.67 -12.78
N THR A 22 0.77 0.75 -11.82
CA THR A 22 -0.52 1.46 -11.95
C THR A 22 -0.34 2.86 -11.39
N VAL A 23 -0.41 3.88 -12.25
CA VAL A 23 -0.25 5.28 -11.83
C VAL A 23 -1.59 6.00 -11.97
N ASN A 24 -2.12 6.50 -10.85
CA ASN A 24 -3.19 7.48 -10.84
C ASN A 24 -2.60 8.89 -10.84
N SER A 25 -2.87 9.66 -11.90
CA SER A 25 -2.48 11.07 -12.03
C SER A 25 -3.67 12.04 -12.03
N GLY A 26 -4.87 11.53 -11.74
CA GLY A 26 -6.13 12.28 -11.77
C GLY A 26 -7.08 11.80 -10.69
N GLN A 27 -8.36 11.63 -11.03
CA GLN A 27 -9.37 11.16 -10.11
C GLN A 27 -9.68 9.68 -10.36
N LEU A 28 -9.49 8.86 -9.34
CA LEU A 28 -9.88 7.45 -9.33
C LEU A 28 -10.93 7.26 -8.23
N LYS A 29 -12.11 6.77 -8.62
CA LYS A 29 -13.15 6.37 -7.66
C LYS A 29 -13.44 4.89 -7.80
N VAL A 30 -13.33 4.16 -6.71
CA VAL A 30 -13.81 2.77 -6.61
C VAL A 30 -15.18 2.85 -5.97
N LEU A 31 -16.23 2.69 -6.76
CA LEU A 31 -17.61 2.80 -6.30
C LEU A 31 -18.00 1.58 -5.43
N PRO A 32 -19.08 1.68 -4.63
CA PRO A 32 -19.62 0.52 -3.92
C PRO A 32 -19.80 -0.69 -4.84
N GLU A 33 -19.59 -1.87 -4.28
CA GLU A 33 -19.67 -3.17 -4.97
C GLU A 33 -18.67 -3.36 -6.13
N THR A 34 -17.77 -2.38 -6.36
CA THR A 34 -16.74 -2.47 -7.40
C THR A 34 -15.46 -3.05 -6.83
N LYS A 35 -14.83 -3.95 -7.59
CA LYS A 35 -13.49 -4.46 -7.28
C LYS A 35 -12.47 -3.82 -8.19
N PHE A 36 -11.46 -3.21 -7.61
CA PHE A 36 -10.29 -2.68 -8.30
C PHE A 36 -9.04 -3.39 -7.76
N SER A 37 -8.11 -3.73 -8.64
CA SER A 37 -6.88 -4.43 -8.26
C SER A 37 -5.69 -3.80 -8.96
N SER A 38 -4.64 -3.53 -8.20
CA SER A 38 -3.33 -3.22 -8.74
C SER A 38 -2.40 -4.40 -8.47
N VAL A 39 -1.98 -5.07 -9.55
CA VAL A 39 -1.10 -6.25 -9.49
C VAL A 39 0.37 -5.85 -9.34
N ALA A 40 0.74 -4.74 -9.96
CA ALA A 40 2.06 -4.14 -9.86
C ALA A 40 2.01 -2.94 -8.90
N ASP A 41 3.10 -2.18 -8.80
CA ASP A 41 3.15 -1.06 -7.86
C ASP A 41 2.06 -0.03 -8.16
N PHE A 42 1.30 0.36 -7.13
CA PHE A 42 0.30 1.41 -7.22
C PHE A 42 0.92 2.74 -6.77
N LYS A 43 0.80 3.76 -7.62
CA LYS A 43 1.22 5.14 -7.33
C LYS A 43 0.06 6.10 -7.50
N ASN A 44 -0.30 6.81 -6.44
CA ASN A 44 -1.18 7.97 -6.48
C ASN A 44 -0.31 9.24 -6.42
N THR A 45 -0.28 10.03 -7.49
CA THR A 45 0.59 11.21 -7.55
C THR A 45 0.07 12.34 -6.65
N ASN A 46 0.93 13.33 -6.38
CA ASN A 46 0.60 14.50 -5.54
C ASN A 46 -0.56 15.38 -6.04
N THR A 47 -0.95 15.26 -7.31
CA THR A 47 -2.11 15.96 -7.88
C THR A 47 -3.34 15.07 -8.00
N ALA A 48 -3.23 13.81 -7.60
CA ALA A 48 -4.26 12.79 -7.81
C ALA A 48 -5.08 12.55 -6.54
N SER A 49 -6.30 12.05 -6.75
CA SER A 49 -7.19 11.62 -5.68
C SER A 49 -7.70 10.21 -5.93
N LEU A 50 -7.67 9.37 -4.91
CA LEU A 50 -8.31 8.06 -4.84
C LEU A 50 -9.39 8.10 -3.76
N GLU A 51 -10.64 7.86 -4.15
CA GLU A 51 -11.76 7.61 -3.23
C GLU A 51 -12.15 6.13 -3.33
N ASN A 52 -11.98 5.37 -2.25
CA ASN A 52 -12.29 3.94 -2.23
C ASN A 52 -13.51 3.60 -1.37
N ASN A 53 -14.66 3.42 -2.02
CA ASN A 53 -15.92 2.98 -1.42
C ASN A 53 -16.29 1.55 -1.84
N GLY A 54 -15.43 0.86 -2.60
CA GLY A 54 -15.60 -0.53 -3.02
C GLY A 54 -14.56 -1.44 -2.39
N THR A 55 -13.96 -2.35 -3.16
CA THR A 55 -12.85 -3.17 -2.69
C THR A 55 -11.61 -2.94 -3.55
N PHE A 56 -10.55 -2.44 -2.93
CA PHE A 56 -9.25 -2.25 -3.58
C PHE A 56 -8.25 -3.30 -3.12
N PHE A 57 -7.78 -4.14 -4.04
CA PHE A 57 -6.70 -5.09 -3.82
C PHE A 57 -5.36 -4.49 -4.24
N VAL A 58 -4.41 -4.47 -3.30
CA VAL A 58 -3.04 -4.02 -3.48
C VAL A 58 -2.12 -5.24 -3.40
N HIS A 59 -1.54 -5.65 -4.53
CA HIS A 59 -0.70 -6.86 -4.58
C HIS A 59 0.81 -6.60 -4.51
N ALA A 60 1.24 -5.36 -4.75
CA ALA A 60 2.65 -4.95 -4.71
C ALA A 60 2.78 -3.68 -3.86
N ASN A 61 3.74 -2.81 -4.14
CA ASN A 61 3.95 -1.61 -3.34
C ASN A 61 2.78 -0.61 -3.49
N PHE A 62 2.51 0.13 -2.43
CA PHE A 62 1.55 1.21 -2.40
C PHE A 62 2.27 2.51 -2.06
N HIS A 63 2.14 3.50 -2.95
CA HIS A 63 2.76 4.80 -2.78
C HIS A 63 1.73 5.90 -2.98
N ASN A 64 1.54 6.75 -1.97
CA ASN A 64 0.58 7.84 -2.01
C ASN A 64 1.22 9.20 -1.71
N ASP A 65 1.32 10.06 -2.73
CA ASP A 65 1.68 11.46 -2.54
C ASP A 65 0.46 12.40 -2.60
N GLY A 66 -0.71 11.87 -2.99
CA GLY A 66 -1.95 12.61 -3.19
C GLY A 66 -3.02 12.29 -2.17
N ILE A 67 -4.29 12.54 -2.51
CA ILE A 67 -5.40 12.27 -1.59
C ILE A 67 -5.82 10.80 -1.72
N VAL A 68 -5.87 10.09 -0.60
CA VAL A 68 -6.51 8.77 -0.49
C VAL A 68 -7.52 8.85 0.64
N GLU A 69 -8.78 8.60 0.32
CA GLU A 69 -9.90 8.70 1.25
C GLU A 69 -11.03 7.72 0.92
N TYR A 70 -12.06 7.73 1.77
CA TYR A 70 -13.27 6.96 1.63
C TYR A 70 -14.45 7.78 2.21
N ASP A 71 -15.65 7.48 1.76
CA ASP A 71 -16.88 7.98 2.36
C ASP A 71 -17.19 7.16 3.63
N PRO A 72 -17.26 7.77 4.83
CA PRO A 72 -17.49 7.06 6.09
C PRO A 72 -18.88 6.42 6.20
N THR A 73 -19.79 6.70 5.26
CA THR A 73 -21.11 6.04 5.16
C THR A 73 -21.08 4.79 4.28
N GLN A 74 -19.93 4.46 3.68
CA GLN A 74 -19.76 3.34 2.76
C GLN A 74 -18.77 2.31 3.31
N GLU A 75 -18.98 1.05 2.93
CA GLU A 75 -18.17 -0.10 3.35
C GLU A 75 -16.94 -0.30 2.44
N GLY A 76 -16.20 0.79 2.19
CA GLY A 76 -14.94 0.73 1.45
C GLY A 76 -13.92 -0.17 2.14
N VAL A 77 -13.23 -1.02 1.38
CA VAL A 77 -12.25 -2.00 1.88
C VAL A 77 -10.96 -1.87 1.10
N THR A 78 -9.82 -1.81 1.81
CA THR A 78 -8.49 -1.94 1.19
C THR A 78 -7.85 -3.25 1.62
N ARG A 79 -7.28 -4.01 0.69
CA ARG A 79 -6.70 -5.33 0.96
C ARG A 79 -5.26 -5.38 0.47
N PHE A 80 -4.31 -5.36 1.40
CA PHE A 80 -2.91 -5.63 1.11
C PHE A 80 -2.70 -7.14 1.06
N VAL A 81 -2.54 -7.68 -0.15
CA VAL A 81 -2.47 -9.14 -0.38
C VAL A 81 -1.25 -9.50 -1.21
N GLY A 82 -0.24 -10.09 -0.59
CA GLY A 82 1.07 -10.28 -1.23
C GLY A 82 1.71 -11.65 -0.98
N GLN A 83 2.71 -11.95 -1.81
CA GLN A 83 3.66 -13.07 -1.65
C GLN A 83 5.11 -12.57 -1.65
N ARG A 84 5.28 -11.24 -1.66
CA ARG A 84 6.56 -10.52 -1.60
C ARG A 84 6.38 -9.37 -0.63
N GLN A 85 7.48 -8.93 -0.02
CA GLN A 85 7.45 -7.80 0.89
C GLN A 85 6.85 -6.57 0.20
N GLN A 86 5.88 -5.92 0.83
CA GLN A 86 5.22 -4.72 0.32
C GLN A 86 5.70 -3.49 1.08
N ASN A 87 6.02 -2.42 0.36
CA ASN A 87 6.22 -1.11 0.97
C ASN A 87 4.93 -0.28 0.87
N ILE A 88 4.44 0.21 2.00
CA ILE A 88 3.37 1.19 2.14
C ILE A 88 4.05 2.52 2.48
N SER A 89 3.97 3.45 1.54
CA SER A 89 4.77 4.68 1.56
C SER A 89 4.00 5.86 1.00
N GLY A 90 4.54 7.06 1.18
CA GLY A 90 3.93 8.27 0.64
C GLY A 90 4.31 9.52 1.42
N ALA A 91 4.14 10.68 0.79
CA ALA A 91 4.37 11.97 1.44
C ALA A 91 3.20 12.46 2.31
N VAL A 92 2.02 11.81 2.21
CA VAL A 92 0.80 12.24 2.91
C VAL A 92 0.03 11.04 3.46
N VAL A 93 -0.77 11.29 4.51
CA VAL A 93 -1.58 10.26 5.17
C VAL A 93 -2.54 9.62 4.18
N SER A 94 -2.53 8.30 4.10
CA SER A 94 -3.54 7.54 3.35
C SER A 94 -4.67 7.13 4.28
N LYS A 95 -5.88 7.66 4.05
CA LYS A 95 -7.06 7.31 4.86
C LYS A 95 -7.74 6.08 4.25
N LEU A 96 -7.67 4.97 4.96
CA LEU A 96 -8.19 3.68 4.55
C LEU A 96 -9.37 3.29 5.44
N ASN A 97 -10.26 2.45 4.89
CA ASN A 97 -11.35 1.85 5.64
C ASN A 97 -11.29 0.33 5.49
N HIS A 98 -11.75 -0.38 6.53
CA HIS A 98 -11.80 -1.85 6.61
C HIS A 98 -10.59 -2.51 5.94
N THR A 99 -9.43 -2.47 6.59
CA THR A 99 -8.17 -2.85 5.94
C THR A 99 -7.79 -4.29 6.28
N LEU A 100 -7.58 -5.13 5.26
CA LEU A 100 -6.99 -6.46 5.41
C LEU A 100 -5.48 -6.40 5.15
N PHE A 101 -4.71 -6.99 6.06
CA PHE A 101 -3.29 -7.31 5.88
C PHE A 101 -3.11 -8.82 5.79
N ASN A 102 -2.78 -9.30 4.59
CA ASN A 102 -2.55 -10.73 4.33
C ASN A 102 -1.39 -10.92 3.35
N ASN A 103 -0.16 -10.95 3.87
CA ASN A 103 1.03 -11.07 3.04
C ASN A 103 1.95 -12.19 3.53
N HIS A 104 2.03 -13.27 2.75
CA HIS A 104 2.79 -14.48 3.06
C HIS A 104 4.28 -14.42 2.65
N SER A 105 4.86 -13.23 2.62
CA SER A 105 6.30 -13.06 2.38
C SER A 105 7.14 -13.28 3.63
N GLU A 106 8.47 -13.23 3.46
CA GLU A 106 9.40 -13.22 4.58
C GLU A 106 9.15 -12.01 5.50
N GLN A 107 9.27 -12.23 6.81
CA GLN A 107 8.94 -11.22 7.80
C GLN A 107 10.08 -10.18 7.97
N PRO A 108 9.75 -8.89 8.12
CA PRO A 108 8.41 -8.30 8.11
C PRO A 108 7.81 -8.28 6.71
N ALA A 109 6.56 -8.71 6.58
CA ALA A 109 5.90 -8.83 5.28
C ALA A 109 5.50 -7.47 4.68
N LEU A 110 5.28 -6.46 5.53
CA LEU A 110 5.02 -5.09 5.11
C LEU A 110 5.96 -4.12 5.81
N LEU A 111 6.49 -3.17 5.04
CA LEU A 111 7.23 -2.02 5.56
C LEU A 111 6.34 -0.79 5.43
N LEU A 112 6.12 -0.08 6.54
CA LEU A 112 5.38 1.17 6.59
C LEU A 112 6.37 2.32 6.76
N THR A 113 6.61 3.06 5.68
CA THR A 113 7.56 4.19 5.63
C THR A 113 6.86 5.54 5.45
N GLY A 114 5.52 5.54 5.32
CA GLY A 114 4.68 6.72 5.36
C GLY A 114 3.56 6.56 6.39
N GLU A 115 2.54 7.40 6.29
CA GLU A 115 1.44 7.42 7.26
C GLU A 115 0.17 6.80 6.68
N ILE A 116 -0.45 5.90 7.45
CA ILE A 116 -1.81 5.40 7.16
C ILE A 116 -2.70 5.66 8.36
N SER A 117 -3.94 6.06 8.07
CA SER A 117 -5.00 6.14 9.07
C SER A 117 -6.14 5.22 8.67
N ILE A 118 -6.56 4.36 9.60
CA ILE A 118 -7.55 3.32 9.34
C ILE A 118 -8.79 3.55 10.18
N GLY A 119 -9.92 3.71 9.48
CA GLY A 119 -11.25 3.59 10.04
C GLY A 119 -11.79 2.16 9.94
N GLY A 120 -12.90 1.91 10.64
CA GLY A 120 -13.53 0.60 10.63
C GLY A 120 -12.66 -0.47 11.29
N ASN A 121 -12.47 -1.61 10.65
CA ASN A 121 -11.75 -2.74 11.22
C ASN A 121 -10.44 -3.03 10.47
N SER A 122 -9.33 -3.21 11.20
CA SER A 122 -8.08 -3.75 10.64
C SER A 122 -7.99 -5.25 10.92
N ASP A 123 -7.91 -6.05 9.86
CA ASP A 123 -7.82 -7.50 9.94
C ASP A 123 -6.38 -7.94 9.65
N PHE A 124 -5.70 -8.46 10.67
CA PHE A 124 -4.32 -8.93 10.61
C PHE A 124 -4.28 -10.44 10.35
N GLU A 125 -4.63 -10.87 9.14
CA GLU A 125 -4.72 -12.30 8.79
C GLU A 125 -3.33 -12.97 8.73
N TYR A 126 -2.35 -12.32 8.11
CA TYR A 126 -0.97 -12.82 8.07
C TYR A 126 0.03 -11.73 7.69
N GLY A 127 1.17 -11.70 8.40
CA GLY A 127 2.30 -10.82 8.09
C GLY A 127 2.46 -9.66 9.08
N ILE A 128 3.70 -9.45 9.49
CA ILE A 128 4.10 -8.36 10.37
C ILE A 128 4.26 -7.08 9.56
N ILE A 129 3.64 -6.00 10.04
CA ILE A 129 3.81 -4.65 9.50
C ILE A 129 4.83 -3.95 10.36
N LYS A 130 6.01 -3.71 9.81
CA LYS A 130 7.05 -2.95 10.49
C LYS A 130 6.91 -1.46 10.19
N VAL A 131 6.69 -0.67 11.24
CA VAL A 131 6.66 0.79 11.14
C VAL A 131 8.09 1.32 11.26
N GLU A 132 8.58 1.92 10.19
CA GLU A 132 9.91 2.53 10.13
C GLU A 132 9.87 3.96 10.71
N GLU A 133 11.04 4.60 10.88
CA GLU A 133 11.20 5.88 11.61
C GLU A 133 10.24 7.01 11.18
N ASN A 134 9.91 7.09 9.89
CA ASN A 134 9.01 8.11 9.32
C ASN A 134 7.58 7.57 9.06
N GLY A 135 7.29 6.34 9.51
CA GLY A 135 5.98 5.72 9.36
C GLY A 135 5.09 5.98 10.56
N SER A 136 3.78 5.95 10.33
CA SER A 136 2.79 5.95 11.42
C SER A 136 1.59 5.09 11.04
N PHE A 137 1.20 4.22 11.96
CA PHE A 137 -0.02 3.44 11.87
C PHE A 137 -1.06 4.03 12.82
N ILE A 138 -2.09 4.65 12.27
CA ILE A 138 -3.10 5.39 13.04
C ILE A 138 -4.45 4.67 12.99
N PHE A 139 -5.05 4.45 14.15
CA PHE A 139 -6.42 3.97 14.27
C PHE A 139 -7.39 5.12 14.61
N GLU A 140 -8.41 5.38 13.78
CA GLU A 140 -9.38 6.48 13.98
C GLU A 140 -10.39 6.20 15.11
N GLU A 141 -11.03 7.22 15.73
CA GLU A 141 -11.82 7.15 16.99
C GLU A 141 -12.64 5.88 17.31
N ASN A 142 -13.25 5.23 16.31
CA ASN A 142 -14.07 4.02 16.47
C ASN A 142 -13.49 2.76 15.81
N ALA A 143 -12.27 2.84 15.28
CA ALA A 143 -11.62 1.73 14.62
C ALA A 143 -11.28 0.59 15.61
N THR A 144 -11.27 -0.63 15.10
CA THR A 144 -10.98 -1.87 15.84
C THR A 144 -9.98 -2.71 15.06
N HIS A 145 -9.55 -3.82 15.64
CA HIS A 145 -8.82 -4.85 14.92
C HIS A 145 -9.21 -6.27 15.37
N ASN A 146 -8.81 -7.25 14.56
CA ASN A 146 -8.93 -8.67 14.86
C ASN A 146 -7.74 -9.44 14.25
N ASN A 147 -7.62 -10.69 14.68
CA ASN A 147 -6.62 -11.64 14.21
C ASN A 147 -5.15 -11.26 14.47
N ALA A 148 -4.90 -10.21 15.26
CA ALA A 148 -3.55 -9.87 15.67
C ALA A 148 -2.92 -11.01 16.50
N ASP A 149 -1.78 -11.52 16.06
CA ASP A 149 -1.02 -12.55 16.73
C ASP A 149 0.50 -12.41 16.51
N MET A 150 1.29 -13.39 16.97
CA MET A 150 2.75 -13.36 16.88
C MET A 150 3.28 -13.31 15.43
N ASN A 151 2.51 -13.74 14.44
CA ASN A 151 2.83 -13.74 13.01
C ASN A 151 2.10 -12.63 12.22
N SER A 152 1.17 -11.93 12.84
CA SER A 152 0.37 -10.87 12.22
C SER A 152 0.07 -9.75 13.20
N HIS A 153 0.97 -8.78 13.30
CA HIS A 153 0.81 -7.61 14.18
C HIS A 153 1.55 -6.40 13.62
N VAL A 154 1.42 -5.26 14.29
CA VAL A 154 2.19 -4.06 13.96
C VAL A 154 3.41 -3.98 14.88
N GLU A 155 4.61 -4.05 14.29
CA GLU A 155 5.86 -3.82 15.01
C GLU A 155 6.28 -2.35 14.84
N GLY A 156 6.12 -1.54 15.89
CA GLY A 156 6.58 -0.16 15.91
C GLY A 156 5.57 0.81 16.53
N PHE A 157 5.62 2.08 16.13
CA PHE A 157 4.76 3.12 16.69
C PHE A 157 3.34 3.02 16.12
N VAL A 158 2.37 2.84 17.00
CA VAL A 158 0.94 2.81 16.68
C VAL A 158 0.23 3.91 17.46
N GLU A 159 -0.56 4.71 16.76
CA GLU A 159 -1.36 5.77 17.35
C GLU A 159 -2.84 5.40 17.33
N ARG A 160 -3.56 5.85 18.36
CA ARG A 160 -5.01 5.71 18.47
C ARG A 160 -5.62 7.08 18.69
N HIS A 161 -6.47 7.52 17.75
CA HIS A 161 -7.43 8.57 18.02
C HIS A 161 -8.60 7.97 18.79
N GLY A 162 -9.10 8.65 19.83
CA GLY A 162 -10.21 8.20 20.66
C GLY A 162 -9.82 7.86 22.10
N LYS A 163 -10.83 7.61 22.94
CA LYS A 163 -10.65 7.43 24.40
C LYS A 163 -11.16 6.09 24.93
N ASN A 164 -11.69 5.24 24.06
CA ASN A 164 -12.16 3.91 24.42
C ASN A 164 -10.97 2.99 24.70
N GLU A 165 -11.19 1.97 25.51
CA GLU A 165 -10.19 0.92 25.74
C GLU A 165 -9.79 0.28 24.41
N PHE A 166 -8.49 0.15 24.17
CA PHE A 166 -7.93 -0.33 22.93
C PHE A 166 -6.65 -1.11 23.23
N ASN A 167 -6.60 -2.36 22.77
CA ASN A 167 -5.37 -3.16 22.78
C ASN A 167 -4.66 -2.90 21.46
N PHE A 168 -3.39 -2.52 21.50
CA PHE A 168 -2.60 -2.37 20.27
C PHE A 168 -2.28 -3.75 19.69
N PRO A 169 -2.43 -3.94 18.36
CA PRO A 169 -2.21 -5.22 17.69
C PRO A 169 -0.73 -5.61 17.67
#